data_AF-A0A965NQK9-F1
#
_entry.id   AF-A0A965NQK9-F1
#
_cell.length_a   1.000
_cell.length_b   1.000
_cell.length_c   1.000
_cell.angle_alpha   90.00
_cell.angle_beta   90.00
_cell.angle_gamma   90.00
#
_symmetry.space_group_name_H-M   'P 1'
#
loop_
_entity.id
_entity.type
_entity.pdbx_description
1 polymer ?
#
loop_
_entity_poly.entity_id
_entity_poly.type
_entity_poly.pdbx_seq_one_letter_code
_entity_poly.pdbx_strand_id
1 'polypeptide(L)' 'MDVPTTQSKQLESVLEVESPCTGICQTNFFDVCKGCGRTLDEISEWPFLSNREKQQIIDRIFG' A
#
# COMPACT_ATOMS: atom_id res chain seq x y z
N MET A 1 4.65 -24.01 -25.35
CA MET A 1 4.09 -22.67 -25.14
C MET A 1 2.89 -22.85 -24.25
N ASP A 2 3.12 -23.22 -23.00
CA ASP A 2 2.07 -23.41 -22.01
C ASP A 2 2.74 -23.12 -20.67
N VAL A 3 2.37 -21.99 -20.06
CA VAL A 3 2.73 -21.70 -18.68
C VAL A 3 1.42 -21.70 -17.90
N PRO A 4 0.98 -22.84 -17.34
CA PRO A 4 -0.13 -22.86 -16.42
C PRO A 4 0.41 -22.48 -15.03
N THR A 5 0.47 -21.18 -14.72
CA THR A 5 0.84 -20.72 -13.37
C THR A 5 -0.15 -19.71 -12.80
N THR A 6 -1.44 -19.86 -13.14
CA THR A 6 -2.52 -19.01 -12.61
C THR A 6 -3.13 -19.56 -11.32
N GLN A 7 -2.40 -20.33 -10.51
CA GLN A 7 -2.94 -20.89 -9.25
C GLN A 7 -2.22 -20.46 -7.97
N SER A 8 -1.04 -19.84 -8.02
CA SER A 8 -0.36 -19.40 -6.78
C SER A 8 -0.83 -18.05 -6.26
N LYS A 9 -1.34 -17.18 -7.14
CA LYS A 9 -1.65 -15.77 -6.81
C LYS A 9 -2.90 -15.57 -5.94
N GLN A 10 -3.72 -16.61 -5.81
CA GLN A 10 -5.05 -16.49 -5.19
C GLN A 10 -5.05 -16.76 -3.68
N LEU A 11 -3.96 -17.29 -3.12
CA LEU A 11 -3.82 -17.54 -1.68
C LEU A 11 -3.10 -16.38 -0.96
N GLU A 12 -2.26 -15.63 -1.68
CA GLU A 12 -1.48 -14.51 -1.14
C GLU A 12 -2.35 -13.26 -0.86
N SER A 13 -3.44 -13.09 -1.61
CA SER A 13 -4.27 -11.87 -1.55
C SER A 13 -5.08 -11.69 -0.26
N VAL A 14 -5.27 -12.74 0.54
CA VAL A 14 -6.10 -12.70 1.76
C VAL A 14 -5.33 -12.18 2.98
N LEU A 15 -3.99 -12.12 2.89
CA LEU A 15 -3.10 -11.72 3.99
C LEU A 15 -2.44 -10.36 3.74
N GLU A 16 -2.59 -9.78 2.56
CA GLU A 16 -1.96 -8.50 2.21
C GLU A 16 -2.73 -7.30 2.78
N VAL A 17 -2.02 -6.37 3.39
CA VAL A 17 -2.61 -5.11 3.88
C VAL A 17 -2.96 -4.21 2.69
N GLU A 18 -4.23 -3.85 2.57
CA GLU A 18 -4.74 -3.03 1.48
C GLU A 18 -4.20 -1.59 1.51
N SER A 19 -3.95 -1.02 0.33
CA SER A 19 -3.50 0.36 0.21
C SER A 19 -4.66 1.34 0.41
N PRO A 20 -4.51 2.40 1.24
CA PRO A 20 -5.53 3.42 1.42
C PRO A 20 -5.51 4.46 0.28
N CYS A 21 -4.78 4.18 -0.81
CA CYS A 21 -4.59 5.11 -1.90
C CYS A 21 -5.87 5.34 -2.68
N THR A 22 -6.28 6.60 -2.85
CA THR A 22 -7.41 6.97 -3.71
C THR A 22 -7.02 7.13 -5.18
N GLY A 23 -5.74 6.94 -5.52
CA GLY A 23 -5.21 7.15 -6.87
C GLY A 23 -5.03 8.62 -7.26
N ILE A 24 -5.37 9.57 -6.38
CA ILE A 24 -5.24 11.00 -6.61
C ILE A 24 -4.20 11.55 -5.64
N CYS A 25 -3.04 11.96 -6.18
CA CYS A 25 -1.97 12.53 -5.37
C CYS A 25 -2.11 14.06 -5.29
N GLN A 26 -2.28 14.58 -4.08
CA GLN A 26 -2.21 16.01 -3.78
C GLN A 26 -1.51 16.19 -2.44
N THR A 27 -0.32 16.78 -2.41
CA THR A 27 0.45 16.94 -1.17
C THR A 27 0.15 18.25 -0.45
N ASN A 28 0.40 18.27 0.86
CA ASN A 28 0.51 19.50 1.65
C ASN A 28 1.97 19.98 1.70
N PHE A 29 2.24 21.01 2.51
CA PHE A 29 3.59 21.58 2.66
C PHE A 29 4.59 20.63 3.38
N PHE A 30 4.11 19.54 3.96
CA PHE A 30 4.92 18.54 4.67
C PHE A 30 5.07 17.24 3.87
N ASP A 31 4.84 17.28 2.56
CA ASP A 31 4.91 16.12 1.65
C ASP A 31 3.98 14.95 2.04
N VAL A 32 2.90 15.25 2.75
CA VAL A 32 1.85 14.29 3.06
C VAL A 32 0.73 14.42 2.03
N CYS A 33 0.35 13.29 1.42
CA CYS A 33 -0.78 13.21 0.51
C CYS A 33 -2.10 13.45 1.26
N LYS A 34 -2.86 14.46 0.85
CA LYS A 34 -4.17 14.82 1.40
C LYS A 34 -5.25 13.76 1.16
N GLY A 35 -5.07 12.90 0.15
CA GLY A 35 -6.02 11.85 -0.19
C GLY A 35 -5.88 10.60 0.66
N CYS A 36 -4.65 10.12 0.86
CA CYS A 36 -4.40 8.84 1.56
C CYS A 36 -3.63 8.98 2.88
N GLY A 37 -3.21 10.19 3.27
CA GLY A 37 -2.56 10.46 4.55
C GLY A 37 -1.10 9.97 4.68
N ARG A 38 -0.54 9.38 3.62
CA ARG A 38 0.85 8.90 3.57
C ARG A 38 1.81 9.98 3.11
N THR A 39 3.07 9.91 3.52
CA THR A 39 4.16 10.69 2.91
C THR A 39 4.43 10.18 1.48
N LEU A 40 5.13 10.98 0.67
CA LEU A 40 5.57 10.54 -0.66
C LEU A 40 6.45 9.29 -0.61
N ASP A 41 7.35 9.20 0.38
CA ASP A 41 8.22 8.03 0.56
C ASP A 41 7.41 6.77 0.89
N GLU A 42 6.42 6.86 1.76
CA GLU A 42 5.54 5.74 2.09
C GLU A 42 4.67 5.30 0.90
N ILE A 43 4.38 6.22 -0.02
CA ILE A 43 3.68 5.92 -1.27
C ILE A 43 4.60 5.13 -2.21
N SER A 44 5.85 5.57 -2.40
CA SER A 44 6.81 4.89 -3.28
C SER A 44 7.27 3.55 -2.74
N GLU A 45 7.43 3.43 -1.42
CA GLU A 45 7.91 2.21 -0.77
C GLU A 45 6.79 1.18 -0.55
N TRP A 46 5.52 1.57 -0.60
CA TRP A 46 4.37 0.69 -0.35
C TRP A 46 4.45 -0.72 -0.95
N PRO A 47 4.80 -0.93 -2.24
CA PRO A 47 4.89 -2.28 -2.82
C PRO A 47 6.01 -3.14 -2.23
N PHE A 48 6.99 -2.54 -1.54
CA PHE A 48 8.15 -3.23 -0.95
C PHE A 48 8.01 -3.46 0.56
N LEU A 49 7.06 -2.80 1.21
CA LEU A 49 6.82 -2.93 2.64
C LEU A 49 6.21 -4.29 3.01
N SER A 50 6.64 -4.83 4.15
CA SER A 50 5.98 -5.96 4.78
C SER A 50 4.59 -5.58 5.29
N ASN A 51 3.71 -6.57 5.48
CA ASN A 51 2.38 -6.34 6.07
C ASN A 51 2.45 -5.66 7.44
N ARG A 52 3.49 -5.95 8.24
CA ARG A 52 3.70 -5.29 9.52
C ARG A 52 3.97 -3.79 9.36
N GLU A 53 4.85 -3.43 8.44
CA GLU A 53 5.17 -2.02 8.16
C GLU A 53 3.98 -1.28 7.55
N LYS A 54 3.26 -1.92 6.61
CA LYS A 54 2.01 -1.39 6.06
C LYS A 54 0.99 -1.12 7.18
N GLN A 55 0.79 -2.08 8.10
CA GLN A 55 -0.15 -1.91 9.21
C GLN A 55 0.25 -0.74 10.13
N GLN A 56 1.55 -0.58 10.44
CA GLN A 56 2.01 0.55 11.25
C GLN A 56 1.70 1.91 10.61
N ILE A 57 1.84 2.01 9.29
CA ILE A 57 1.47 3.22 8.54
C ILE A 57 -0.04 3.46 8.59
N ILE A 58 -0.84 2.41 8.39
CA ILE A 58 -2.31 2.48 8.49
C ILE A 58 -2.75 2.94 9.89
N ASP A 59 -2.19 2.35 10.94
CA ASP A 59 -2.50 2.68 12.33
C ASP A 59 -2.15 4.14 12.64
N ARG A 60 -1.05 4.67 12.09
CA ARG A 60 -0.72 6.11 12.24
C ARG A 60 -1.76 7.02 11.58
N ILE A 61 -2.37 6.60 10.47
CA ILE A 61 -3.29 7.42 9.68
C ILE A 61 -4.73 7.34 10.21
N PHE A 62 -5.16 6.15 10.66
CA PHE A 62 -6.56 5.85 10.99
C PHE A 62 -6.79 5.32 12.41
N GLY A 63 -5.73 5.09 13.18
CA GLY A 63 -5.79 4.61 14.57
C GLY A 63 -5.91 5.71 15.62
#